data_AF-A0A3B4GH74-F1
#
_entry.id   AF-A0A3B4GH74-F1
#
_cell.length_a   1.000
_cell.length_b   1.000
_cell.length_c   1.000
_cell.angle_alpha   90.00
_cell.angle_beta   90.00
_cell.angle_gamma   90.00
#
_symmetry.space_group_name_H-M   'P 1'
#
loop_
_entity.id
_entity.type
_entity.pdbx_description
1 polymer ?
#
loop_
_entity_poly.entity_id
_entity_poly.type
_entity_poly.pdbx_seq_one_letter_code
_entity_poly.pdbx_strand_id
1 'polypeptide(L)'
;MAAIYSGIHLKLKSPQTPWDNKLKLARFAWISSQCLLPNKEQVLLDWCTHALSLYYSKKVEFSQDFLEGLWCYLDDVLHSRKLQSFLKQGKTITLKLNMAQVLQQ
;
A
#
# COMPACT_ATOMS: atom_id res chain seq x y z
N MET A 1 -2.82 27.12 5.58
CA MET A 1 -2.91 26.54 4.22
C MET A 1 -2.86 25.03 4.36
N ALA A 2 -3.96 24.30 4.13
CA ALA A 2 -3.90 22.84 4.11
C ALA A 2 -3.27 22.41 2.78
N ALA A 3 -2.09 21.79 2.81
CA ALA A 3 -1.45 21.30 1.60
C ALA A 3 -2.26 20.09 1.09
N ILE A 4 -3.01 20.29 0.00
CA ILE A 4 -3.66 19.18 -0.69
C ILE A 4 -2.56 18.39 -1.40
N TYR A 5 -2.32 17.16 -0.97
CA TYR A 5 -1.30 16.30 -1.58
C TYR A 5 -1.89 15.61 -2.81
N SER A 6 -1.57 16.15 -3.98
CA SER A 6 -1.87 15.56 -5.28
C SER A 6 -0.66 14.76 -5.82
N GLY A 7 -0.91 13.85 -6.77
CA GLY A 7 0.15 13.10 -7.44
C GLY A 7 0.76 11.94 -6.65
N ILE A 8 0.20 11.54 -5.50
CA ILE A 8 0.71 10.42 -4.70
C ILE A 8 0.72 9.11 -5.50
N HIS A 9 -0.32 8.82 -6.27
CA HIS A 9 -0.37 7.63 -7.13
C HIS A 9 0.81 7.58 -8.11
N LEU A 10 1.19 8.72 -8.70
CA LEU A 10 2.33 8.82 -9.61
C LEU A 10 3.65 8.59 -8.87
N LYS A 11 3.80 9.14 -7.65
CA LYS A 11 4.99 8.92 -6.81
C LYS A 11 5.16 7.46 -6.38
N LEU A 12 4.06 6.78 -6.03
CA LEU A 12 4.08 5.36 -5.68
C LEU A 12 4.50 4.47 -6.86
N LYS A 13 4.09 4.84 -8.09
CA LYS A 13 4.45 4.11 -9.32
C LYS A 13 5.81 4.51 -9.91
N SER A 14 6.31 5.70 -9.60
CA SER A 14 7.55 6.21 -10.19
C SER A 14 8.75 5.36 -9.80
N PRO A 15 9.60 4.93 -10.75
CA PRO A 15 10.85 4.23 -10.43
C PRO A 15 11.86 5.17 -9.76
N GLN A 16 11.73 6.48 -9.94
CA GLN A 16 12.64 7.49 -9.38
C GLN A 16 12.44 7.72 -7.88
N THR A 17 11.31 7.26 -7.32
CA THR A 17 11.03 7.42 -5.88
C THR A 17 11.60 6.23 -5.11
N PRO A 18 12.50 6.45 -4.13
CA PRO A 18 13.01 5.38 -3.28
C PRO A 18 11.89 4.63 -2.55
N TRP A 19 12.08 3.34 -2.33
CA TRP A 19 11.08 2.48 -1.70
C TRP A 19 10.67 2.95 -0.31
N ASP A 20 11.63 3.37 0.54
CA ASP A 20 11.35 3.95 1.86
C ASP A 20 10.43 5.18 1.79
N ASN A 21 10.67 6.03 0.79
CA ASN A 21 9.83 7.21 0.57
C ASN A 21 8.43 6.82 0.10
N LYS A 22 8.29 5.76 -0.72
CA LYS A 22 6.98 5.23 -1.12
C LYS A 22 6.19 4.69 0.07
N LEU A 23 6.83 3.95 0.98
CA LEU A 23 6.16 3.42 2.17
C LEU A 23 5.70 4.55 3.11
N LYS A 24 6.54 5.56 3.35
CA LYS A 24 6.15 6.77 4.11
C LYS A 24 4.97 7.49 3.46
N LEU A 25 5.00 7.64 2.13
CA LEU A 25 3.90 8.24 1.38
C LEU A 25 2.62 7.41 1.46
N ALA A 26 2.70 6.08 1.39
CA ALA A 26 1.55 5.20 1.50
C ALA A 26 0.91 5.28 2.90
N ARG A 27 1.72 5.25 3.96
CA ARG A 27 1.27 5.45 5.35
C ARG A 27 0.59 6.80 5.54
N PHE A 28 1.24 7.88 5.08
CA PHE A 28 0.65 9.22 5.12
C PHE A 28 -0.67 9.28 4.35
N ALA A 29 -0.68 8.73 3.14
CA ALA A 29 -1.86 8.68 2.30
C ALA A 29 -2.99 7.96 3.02
N TRP A 30 -2.77 6.77 3.60
CA TRP A 30 -3.80 5.99 4.30
C TRP A 30 -4.57 6.82 5.34
N ILE A 31 -3.83 7.52 6.21
CA ILE A 31 -4.34 8.27 7.36
C ILE A 31 -4.94 9.62 6.94
N SER A 32 -4.29 10.33 6.02
CA SER A 32 -4.62 11.73 5.71
C SER A 32 -5.88 11.87 4.86
N SER A 33 -6.87 12.63 5.33
CA SER A 33 -8.05 13.02 4.53
C SER A 33 -7.72 14.02 3.42
N GLN A 34 -6.53 14.65 3.46
CA GLN A 34 -6.09 15.68 2.50
C GLN A 34 -5.41 15.09 1.25
N CYS A 35 -5.38 13.77 1.13
CA CYS A 35 -4.85 13.06 -0.03
C CYS A 35 -5.98 12.77 -1.03
N LEU A 36 -5.95 13.47 -2.18
CA LEU A 36 -6.90 13.22 -3.26
C LEU A 36 -6.44 12.02 -4.08
N LEU A 37 -7.08 10.87 -3.83
CA LEU A 37 -6.87 9.63 -4.56
C LEU A 37 -8.22 9.00 -4.90
N PRO A 38 -8.53 8.76 -6.19
CA PRO A 38 -9.71 7.97 -6.54
C PRO A 38 -9.51 6.53 -6.04
N ASN A 39 -10.56 5.96 -5.43
CA ASN A 39 -10.53 4.61 -4.83
C ASN A 39 -9.30 4.39 -3.93
N LYS A 40 -9.09 5.33 -3.02
CA LYS A 40 -7.88 5.48 -2.21
C LYS A 40 -7.43 4.19 -1.56
N GLU A 41 -8.37 3.47 -0.96
CA GLU A 41 -8.13 2.25 -0.21
C GLU A 41 -7.59 1.14 -1.14
N GLN A 42 -8.23 0.95 -2.29
CA GLN A 42 -7.81 -0.04 -3.28
C GLN A 42 -6.43 0.27 -3.86
N VAL A 43 -6.16 1.53 -4.23
CA VAL A 43 -4.86 1.90 -4.84
C VAL A 43 -3.70 1.66 -3.88
N LEU A 44 -3.90 1.97 -2.60
CA LEU A 44 -2.87 1.79 -1.57
C LEU A 44 -2.61 0.31 -1.27
N LEU A 45 -3.67 -0.51 -1.25
CA LEU A 45 -3.55 -1.95 -1.09
C LEU A 45 -2.93 -2.61 -2.33
N ASP A 46 -3.37 -2.23 -3.53
CA ASP A 46 -2.80 -2.72 -4.80
C ASP A 46 -1.29 -2.42 -4.89
N TRP A 47 -0.87 -1.23 -4.46
CA TRP A 47 0.55 -0.89 -4.43
C TRP A 47 1.32 -1.81 -3.46
N CYS A 48 0.78 -2.03 -2.26
CA CYS A 48 1.41 -2.89 -1.26
C CYS A 48 1.51 -4.35 -1.73
N THR A 49 0.40 -4.93 -2.24
CA THR A 49 0.41 -6.32 -2.71
C THR A 49 1.26 -6.48 -3.97
N HIS A 50 1.33 -5.47 -4.83
CA HIS A 50 2.24 -5.47 -5.97
C HIS A 50 3.71 -5.43 -5.53
N ALA A 51 4.07 -4.58 -4.56
CA ALA A 51 5.43 -4.53 -4.02
C ALA A 51 5.86 -5.87 -3.42
N LEU A 52 5.00 -6.49 -2.60
CA LEU A 52 5.23 -7.84 -2.07
C LEU A 52 5.36 -8.86 -3.21
N SER A 53 4.48 -8.83 -4.20
CA SER A 53 4.55 -9.76 -5.34
C SER A 53 5.85 -9.61 -6.13
N LEU A 54 6.37 -8.39 -6.31
CA LEU A 54 7.67 -8.16 -6.94
C LEU A 54 8.83 -8.78 -6.13
N TYR A 55 8.77 -8.67 -4.81
CA TYR A 55 9.75 -9.29 -3.91
C TYR A 55 9.71 -10.83 -3.99
N TYR A 56 8.53 -11.44 -3.81
CA TYR A 56 8.38 -12.90 -3.84
C TYR A 56 8.64 -13.51 -5.21
N SER A 57 8.38 -12.77 -6.29
CA SER A 57 8.78 -13.17 -7.64
C SER A 57 10.26 -12.93 -7.96
N LYS A 58 11.07 -12.52 -6.97
CA LYS A 58 12.51 -12.21 -7.10
C LYS A 58 12.81 -11.16 -8.17
N LYS A 59 11.85 -10.28 -8.49
CA LYS A 59 12.01 -9.19 -9.46
C LYS A 59 12.66 -7.95 -8.83
N VAL A 60 12.55 -7.82 -7.52
CA VAL A 60 13.12 -6.71 -6.74
C VAL A 60 13.63 -7.27 -5.42
N GLU A 61 14.80 -6.79 -4.97
CA GLU A 61 15.33 -7.07 -3.65
C GLU A 61 14.99 -5.93 -2.68
N PHE A 62 14.59 -6.30 -1.47
CA PHE A 62 14.30 -5.36 -0.40
C PHE A 62 15.17 -5.67 0.81
N SER A 63 15.53 -4.63 1.56
CA SER A 63 16.08 -4.82 2.90
C SER A 63 15.03 -5.46 3.80
N GLN A 64 15.49 -6.22 4.81
CA GLN A 64 14.61 -6.86 5.78
C GLN A 64 13.72 -5.82 6.51
N ASP A 65 14.30 -4.70 6.91
CA ASP A 65 13.57 -3.60 7.55
C ASP A 65 12.44 -3.04 6.68
N PHE A 66 12.69 -2.91 5.37
CA PHE A 66 11.67 -2.41 4.45
C PHE A 66 10.55 -3.45 4.25
N LEU A 67 10.91 -4.73 4.13
CA LEU A 67 9.96 -5.83 4.00
C LEU A 67 9.06 -5.93 5.23
N GLU A 68 9.64 -5.87 6.43
CA GLU A 68 8.89 -5.80 7.69
C GLU A 68 7.96 -4.58 7.71
N GLY A 69 8.47 -3.41 7.32
CA GLY A 69 7.69 -2.19 7.22
C GLY A 69 6.48 -2.28 6.27
N LEU A 70 6.61 -3.03 5.17
CA LEU A 70 5.52 -3.34 4.22
C LEU A 70 4.48 -4.26 4.83
N TRP A 71 4.91 -5.33 5.52
CA TRP A 71 3.99 -6.26 6.18
C TRP A 71 3.23 -5.60 7.33
N CYS A 72 3.91 -4.82 8.18
CA CYS A 72 3.27 -4.02 9.22
C CYS A 72 2.26 -3.03 8.61
N TYR A 73 2.61 -2.38 7.49
CA TYR A 73 1.67 -1.49 6.82
C TYR A 73 0.42 -2.21 6.32
N LEU A 74 0.57 -3.41 5.74
CA LEU A 74 -0.57 -4.21 5.32
C LEU A 74 -1.45 -4.59 6.51
N ASP A 75 -0.84 -5.05 7.61
CA ASP A 75 -1.55 -5.39 8.85
C ASP A 75 -2.34 -4.19 9.41
N ASP A 76 -1.68 -3.03 9.53
CA ASP A 76 -2.30 -1.78 10.00
C ASP A 76 -3.53 -1.40 9.17
N VAL A 77 -3.45 -1.55 7.84
CA VAL A 77 -4.55 -1.25 6.93
C VAL A 77 -5.70 -2.23 7.12
N LEU A 78 -5.41 -3.54 7.20
CA LEU A 78 -6.41 -4.60 7.36
C LEU A 78 -7.16 -4.51 8.71
N HIS A 79 -6.45 -4.17 9.78
CA HIS A 79 -7.02 -3.99 11.12
C HIS A 79 -7.65 -2.61 11.33
N SER A 80 -7.51 -1.69 10.38
CA SER A 80 -8.01 -0.33 10.56
C SER A 80 -9.55 -0.26 10.64
N ARG A 81 -10.06 0.54 11.57
CA ARG A 81 -11.49 0.87 11.65
C ARG A 81 -12.03 1.50 10.36
N LYS A 82 -11.16 2.20 9.63
CA LYS A 82 -11.48 2.82 8.34
C LYS A 82 -11.84 1.78 7.29
N LEU A 83 -11.02 0.73 7.15
CA LEU A 83 -11.29 -0.38 6.23
C LEU A 83 -12.55 -1.14 6.66
N GLN A 84 -12.68 -1.44 7.94
CA GLN A 84 -13.85 -2.13 8.48
C GLN A 84 -15.16 -1.35 8.22
N SER A 85 -15.14 -0.02 8.37
CA SER A 85 -16.28 0.83 8.02
C SER A 85 -16.58 0.83 6.52
N PHE A 86 -15.54 0.84 5.67
CA PHE A 86 -15.67 0.78 4.22
C PHE A 86 -16.34 -0.54 3.77
N LEU A 87 -15.93 -1.67 4.34
CA LEU A 87 -16.52 -2.99 4.06
C LEU A 87 -17.97 -3.09 4.55
N LYS A 88 -18.27 -2.55 5.74
CA LYS A 88 -19.65 -2.50 6.28
C LYS A 88 -20.62 -1.69 5.42
N GLN A 89 -20.13 -0.76 4.60
CA GLN A 89 -20.94 -0.01 3.63
C GLN A 89 -21.25 -0.82 2.37
N GLY A 90 -20.88 -2.11 2.31
CA GLY A 90 -21.08 -2.98 1.14
C GLY A 90 -20.05 -2.75 0.03
N LYS A 91 -18.99 -1.98 0.30
CA LYS A 91 -17.90 -1.77 -0.67
C LYS A 91 -16.90 -2.92 -0.56
N THR A 92 -16.46 -3.42 -1.70
CA THR A 92 -15.50 -4.52 -1.77
C THR A 92 -14.09 -4.00 -2.02
N ILE A 93 -13.10 -4.66 -1.45
CA ILE A 93 -11.68 -4.43 -1.71
C ILE A 93 -11.06 -5.75 -2.15
N THR A 94 -10.27 -5.68 -3.23
CA THR A 94 -9.64 -6.85 -3.81
C THR A 94 -8.17 -6.88 -3.41
N LEU A 95 -7.72 -7.96 -2.78
CA LEU A 95 -6.31 -8.19 -2.52
C LEU A 95 -5.72 -9.04 -3.63
N LYS A 96 -4.88 -8.43 -4.49
CA LYS A 96 -4.17 -9.12 -5.56
C LYS A 96 -2.77 -9.50 -5.08
N LEU A 97 -2.70 -10.51 -4.23
CA LEU A 97 -1.45 -11.15 -3.81
C LEU A 97 -1.47 -12.58 -4.30
N ASN A 98 -0.42 -13.03 -4.98
CA ASN A 98 -0.27 -14.45 -5.28
C ASN A 98 0.18 -15.18 -4.00
N MET A 99 -0.78 -15.54 -3.14
CA MET A 99 -0.53 -16.22 -1.87
C MET A 99 0.28 -17.51 -2.05
N ALA A 100 0.14 -18.21 -3.18
CA ALA A 100 0.93 -19.42 -3.45
C ALA A 100 2.43 -19.09 -3.53
N GLN A 101 2.81 -17.98 -4.15
CA GLN A 101 4.21 -17.53 -4.20
C GLN A 101 4.73 -17.04 -2.84
N VAL A 102 3.84 -16.57 -1.98
CA VAL A 102 4.20 -16.10 -0.63
C VAL A 102 4.38 -17.26 0.35
N LEU A 103 3.52 -18.27 0.26
CA LEU A 103 3.47 -19.42 1.18
C LEU A 103 4.43 -20.56 0.80
N GLN A 104 4.99 -20.56 -0.42
CA GLN A 104 5.96 -21.57 -0.90
C GLN A 104 7.43 -21.23 -0.55
N GLN A 105 7.68 -20.46 0.52
CA GLN A 105 9.04 -20.23 1.02
C GLN A 105 9.59 -21.42 1.81
#